data_AF-A0A848V7N2-F1
#
_entry.id   AF-A0A848V7N2-F1
#
_cell.length_a   1.000
_cell.length_b   1.000
_cell.length_c   1.000
_cell.angle_alpha   90.00
_cell.angle_beta   90.00
_cell.angle_gamma   90.00
#
_symmetry.space_group_name_H-M   'P 1'
#
loop_
_entity.id
_entity.type
_entity.pdbx_description
1 polymer ?
#
loop_
_entity_poly.entity_id
_entity_poly.type
_entity_poly.pdbx_seq_one_letter_code
_entity_poly.pdbx_strand_id
1 'polypeptide(L)'
;MPFLPSLNDDAFISDLKNTFPDLPSISNGVSLMRGPSPLSIAERELIIAYVSRLNNCDLCHDVHADVSCQLGVDQQVIDKIFNREDLTLEDTRIAPLLDYVHKLTRRPGAMKQADVDKVFEAGWSELALVHAIGICSFYCMMNRMVNAAGVKGTIKKRKHVAARMARKGYTGKRKRG
;
A
#
# COMPACT_ATOMS: atom_id res chain seq x y z
N MET A 1 -16.21 7.48 13.74
CA MET A 1 -16.24 6.56 14.88
C MET A 1 -15.94 5.16 14.37
N PRO A 2 -14.98 4.44 14.96
CA PRO A 2 -14.79 3.01 14.75
C PRO A 2 -16.05 2.21 15.09
N PHE A 3 -16.10 0.97 14.61
CA PHE A 3 -17.22 0.07 14.91
C PHE A 3 -17.02 -0.71 16.22
N LEU A 4 -15.79 -0.79 16.70
CA LEU A 4 -15.44 -1.50 17.92
C LEU A 4 -15.51 -0.55 19.13
N PRO A 5 -16.22 -0.91 20.22
CA PRO A 5 -16.41 -0.03 21.38
C PRO A 5 -15.12 0.19 22.19
N SER A 6 -14.10 -0.64 21.97
CA SER A 6 -12.78 -0.52 22.61
C SER A 6 -11.87 0.50 21.94
N LEU A 7 -12.33 1.18 20.89
CA LEU A 7 -11.54 2.14 20.10
C LEU A 7 -12.15 3.53 20.15
N ASN A 8 -11.30 4.55 20.33
CA ASN A 8 -11.69 5.96 20.31
C ASN A 8 -12.06 6.44 18.90
N ASP A 9 -12.79 7.56 18.81
CA ASP A 9 -13.26 8.11 17.53
C ASP A 9 -12.16 8.44 16.50
N ASP A 10 -10.96 8.75 16.99
CA ASP A 10 -9.78 9.08 16.20
C ASP A 10 -8.80 7.90 16.06
N ALA A 11 -9.24 6.69 16.39
CA ALA A 11 -8.41 5.49 16.36
C ALA A 11 -7.72 5.32 15.00
N PHE A 12 -6.50 4.78 15.10
CA PHE A 12 -5.62 4.47 13.99
C PHE A 12 -5.22 2.99 14.04
N ILE A 13 -4.54 2.51 13.01
CA ILE A 13 -4.20 1.09 12.89
C ILE A 13 -3.31 0.57 14.04
N SER A 14 -2.49 1.45 14.63
CA SER A 14 -1.69 1.15 15.81
C SER A 14 -2.55 0.87 17.04
N ASP A 15 -3.68 1.55 17.17
CA ASP A 15 -4.58 1.40 18.30
C ASP A 15 -5.26 0.02 18.25
N LEU A 16 -5.68 -0.42 17.05
CA LEU A 16 -6.17 -1.78 16.83
C LEU A 16 -5.16 -2.85 17.26
N LYS A 17 -3.88 -2.69 16.89
CA LYS A 17 -2.81 -3.61 17.30
C LYS A 17 -2.58 -3.59 18.82
N ASN A 18 -2.56 -2.41 19.43
CA ASN A 18 -2.27 -2.29 20.86
C ASN A 18 -3.41 -2.87 21.71
N THR A 19 -4.66 -2.72 21.26
CA THR A 19 -5.83 -3.29 21.94
C THR A 19 -5.96 -4.79 21.73
N PHE A 20 -5.59 -5.31 20.55
CA PHE A 20 -5.72 -6.73 20.19
C PHE A 20 -4.36 -7.31 19.75
N PRO A 21 -3.46 -7.60 20.71
CA PRO A 21 -2.08 -8.00 20.40
C PRO A 21 -1.96 -9.39 19.76
N ASP A 22 -2.97 -10.26 19.91
CA ASP A 22 -2.99 -11.62 19.36
C ASP A 22 -3.28 -11.65 17.85
N LEU A 23 -3.65 -10.51 17.25
CA LEU A 23 -3.83 -10.42 15.80
C LEU A 23 -2.52 -10.76 15.08
N PRO A 24 -2.58 -11.50 13.94
CA PRO A 24 -1.39 -11.82 13.14
C PRO A 24 -0.55 -10.57 12.92
N SER A 25 0.78 -10.68 13.13
CA SER A 25 1.69 -9.52 13.15
C SER A 25 1.46 -8.58 11.97
N ILE A 26 0.70 -7.52 12.23
CA ILE A 26 0.54 -6.34 11.37
C ILE A 26 1.91 -5.66 11.13
N SER A 27 2.95 -6.04 11.88
CA SER A 27 4.29 -5.48 11.82
C SER A 27 5.22 -6.06 10.74
N ASN A 28 4.84 -7.10 9.99
CA ASN A 28 5.81 -7.80 9.15
C ASN A 28 6.05 -7.18 7.76
N GLY A 29 5.30 -6.13 7.40
CA GLY A 29 5.54 -5.38 6.15
C GLY A 29 6.87 -4.62 6.11
N VAL A 30 7.57 -4.42 7.24
CA VAL A 30 8.77 -3.54 7.27
C VAL A 30 9.89 -4.03 6.35
N SER A 31 10.20 -5.33 6.37
CA SER A 31 11.26 -5.89 5.51
C SER A 31 10.89 -5.75 4.04
N LEU A 32 9.63 -6.01 3.68
CA LEU A 32 9.14 -5.85 2.32
C LEU A 32 9.12 -4.38 1.86
N MET A 33 8.86 -3.45 2.78
CA MET A 33 8.74 -2.02 2.47
C MET A 33 10.06 -1.23 2.56
N ARG A 34 11.08 -1.74 3.27
CA ARG A 34 12.34 -1.01 3.54
C ARG A 34 13.61 -1.85 3.37
N GLY A 35 13.47 -3.14 3.06
CA GLY A 35 14.58 -4.05 2.73
C GLY A 35 15.00 -4.02 1.25
N PRO A 36 16.03 -4.80 0.89
CA PRO A 36 16.51 -4.94 -0.49
C PRO A 36 15.40 -5.40 -1.43
N SER A 37 15.30 -4.79 -2.60
CA SER A 37 14.26 -5.10 -3.59
C SER A 37 14.53 -4.34 -4.89
N PRO A 38 14.11 -4.88 -6.05
CA PRO A 38 14.16 -4.17 -7.33
C PRO A 38 13.23 -2.95 -7.39
N LEU A 39 12.13 -2.98 -6.61
CA LEU A 39 11.21 -1.86 -6.48
C LEU A 39 11.81 -0.80 -5.55
N SER A 40 11.76 0.46 -5.96
CA SER A 40 12.06 1.60 -5.09
C SER A 40 11.08 1.67 -3.92
N ILE A 41 11.45 2.42 -2.89
CA ILE A 41 10.56 2.63 -1.73
C ILE A 41 9.27 3.33 -2.18
N ALA A 42 9.40 4.34 -3.06
CA ALA A 42 8.27 5.14 -3.53
C ALA A 42 7.26 4.31 -4.35
N GLU A 43 7.75 3.40 -5.22
CA GLU A 43 6.91 2.47 -5.99
C GLU A 43 6.17 1.47 -5.09
N ARG A 44 6.83 0.96 -4.04
CA ARG A 44 6.18 0.06 -3.08
C ARG A 44 5.03 0.76 -2.36
N GLU A 45 5.23 2.02 -1.96
CA GLU A 45 4.18 2.84 -1.33
C GLU A 45 3.05 3.17 -2.30
N LEU A 46 3.37 3.39 -3.58
CA LEU A 46 2.39 3.61 -4.64
C LEU A 46 1.50 2.38 -4.87
N ILE A 47 2.07 1.17 -4.89
CA ILE A 47 1.32 -0.09 -5.00
C ILE A 47 0.32 -0.21 -3.83
N ILE A 48 0.73 0.14 -2.60
CA ILE A 48 -0.15 0.11 -1.43
C ILE A 48 -1.30 1.09 -1.61
N ALA A 49 -1.00 2.33 -1.98
CA ALA A 49 -1.99 3.38 -2.17
C ALA A 49 -3.02 2.98 -3.24
N TYR A 50 -2.56 2.33 -4.31
CA TYR A 50 -3.39 1.81 -5.39
C TYR A 50 -4.32 0.68 -4.94
N VAL A 51 -3.78 -0.37 -4.34
CA VAL A 51 -4.57 -1.49 -3.80
C VAL A 51 -5.57 -1.01 -2.74
N SER A 52 -5.16 -0.08 -1.89
CA SER A 52 -6.02 0.50 -0.85
C SER A 52 -7.16 1.31 -1.43
N ARG A 53 -6.94 2.03 -2.54
CA ARG A 53 -8.03 2.70 -3.26
C ARG A 53 -9.02 1.70 -3.83
N LEU A 54 -8.55 0.63 -4.47
CA LEU A 54 -9.42 -0.44 -5.01
C LEU A 54 -10.29 -1.07 -3.91
N ASN A 55 -9.75 -1.20 -2.70
CA ASN A 55 -10.44 -1.74 -1.53
C ASN A 55 -11.28 -0.71 -0.75
N ASN A 56 -11.40 0.54 -1.24
CA ASN A 56 -12.09 1.63 -0.54
C ASN A 56 -11.60 1.82 0.91
N CYS A 57 -10.29 1.75 1.13
CA CYS A 57 -9.67 2.00 2.42
C CYS A 57 -8.99 3.36 2.43
N ASP A 58 -9.75 4.41 2.74
CA ASP A 58 -9.29 5.81 2.66
C ASP A 58 -8.10 6.09 3.56
N LEU A 59 -8.08 5.52 4.78
CA LEU A 59 -6.95 5.71 5.70
C LEU A 59 -5.64 5.20 5.08
N CYS A 60 -5.64 3.98 4.54
CA CYS A 60 -4.44 3.41 3.95
C CYS A 60 -4.09 4.13 2.65
N HIS A 61 -5.08 4.37 1.79
CA HIS A 61 -4.87 5.09 0.54
C HIS A 61 -4.19 6.45 0.77
N ASP A 62 -4.77 7.30 1.61
CA ASP A 62 -4.27 8.67 1.83
C ASP A 62 -2.84 8.67 2.40
N VAL A 63 -2.59 7.83 3.41
CA VAL A 63 -1.28 7.79 4.06
C VAL A 63 -0.20 7.32 3.08
N HIS A 64 -0.47 6.27 2.33
CA HIS A 64 0.54 5.69 1.44
C HIS A 64 0.73 6.51 0.15
N ALA A 65 -0.31 7.19 -0.34
CA ALA A 65 -0.20 8.14 -1.45
C ALA A 65 0.70 9.33 -1.06
N ASP A 66 0.45 9.92 0.12
CA ASP A 66 1.26 11.04 0.65
C ASP A 66 2.73 10.61 0.88
N VAL A 67 2.96 9.41 1.43
CA VAL A 67 4.31 8.86 1.57
C VAL A 67 4.99 8.70 0.21
N SER A 68 4.29 8.17 -0.79
CA SER A 68 4.84 7.97 -2.14
C SER A 68 5.24 9.30 -2.79
N CYS A 69 4.40 10.33 -2.67
CA CYS A 69 4.69 11.69 -3.15
C CYS A 69 5.91 12.28 -2.46
N GLN A 70 6.00 12.18 -1.12
CA GLN A 70 7.16 12.66 -0.36
C GLN A 70 8.47 11.91 -0.68
N LEU A 71 8.39 10.73 -1.30
CA LEU A 71 9.53 9.94 -1.75
C LEU A 71 9.85 10.13 -3.24
N GLY A 72 9.17 11.06 -3.91
CA GLY A 72 9.51 11.51 -5.26
C GLY A 72 8.63 10.99 -6.39
N VAL A 73 7.49 10.36 -6.10
CA VAL A 73 6.48 10.11 -7.15
C VAL A 73 5.77 11.42 -7.49
N ASP A 74 5.72 11.75 -8.78
CA ASP A 74 5.03 12.94 -9.27
C ASP A 74 3.54 12.88 -8.94
N GLN A 75 3.00 14.00 -8.44
CA GLN A 75 1.57 14.13 -8.14
C GLN A 75 0.72 13.86 -9.39
N GLN A 76 1.18 14.23 -10.60
CA GLN A 76 0.47 13.94 -11.84
C GLN A 76 0.36 12.43 -12.10
N VAL A 77 1.38 11.65 -11.73
CA VAL A 77 1.34 10.17 -11.86
C VAL A 77 0.33 9.59 -10.87
N ILE A 78 0.30 10.10 -9.64
CA ILE A 78 -0.70 9.74 -8.62
C ILE A 78 -2.10 10.05 -9.15
N ASP A 79 -2.34 11.28 -9.61
CA ASP A 79 -3.63 11.73 -10.11
C ASP A 79 -4.09 10.89 -11.31
N LYS A 80 -3.19 10.62 -12.27
CA LYS A 80 -3.44 9.70 -13.38
C LYS A 80 -3.91 8.34 -12.85
N ILE A 81 -3.12 7.69 -11.99
CA ILE A 81 -3.41 6.35 -11.46
C ILE A 81 -4.79 6.29 -10.78
N PHE A 82 -5.22 7.36 -10.09
CA PHE A 82 -6.41 7.37 -9.25
C PHE A 82 -7.68 7.94 -9.91
N ASN A 83 -7.58 8.70 -11.00
CA ASN A 83 -8.71 9.35 -11.68
C ASN A 83 -9.21 8.58 -12.93
N ARG A 84 -8.89 7.29 -13.08
CA ARG A 84 -9.08 6.55 -14.35
C ARG A 84 -10.47 6.71 -14.99
N GLU A 85 -10.54 7.45 -16.09
CA GLU A 85 -11.50 7.22 -17.19
C GLU A 85 -10.85 6.49 -18.37
N ASP A 86 -9.58 6.74 -18.71
CA ASP A 86 -8.88 6.02 -19.80
C ASP A 86 -7.36 6.12 -19.64
N LEU A 87 -6.76 5.25 -18.83
CA LEU A 87 -5.30 5.08 -18.85
C LEU A 87 -4.97 3.68 -19.36
N THR A 88 -4.46 3.62 -20.58
CA THR A 88 -3.36 2.70 -20.85
C THR A 88 -2.23 3.16 -19.93
N LEU A 89 -1.90 2.36 -18.90
CA LEU A 89 -0.83 2.74 -17.97
C LEU A 89 0.57 2.77 -18.64
N GLU A 90 0.65 2.54 -19.94
CA GLU A 90 1.85 2.49 -20.78
C GLU A 90 2.85 3.65 -20.55
N ASP A 91 2.39 4.80 -20.03
CA ASP A 91 3.21 5.97 -19.69
C ASP A 91 4.19 5.78 -18.51
N THR A 92 4.09 4.72 -17.71
CA THR A 92 4.95 4.54 -16.52
C THR A 92 5.52 3.13 -16.40
N ARG A 93 6.79 3.01 -16.01
CA ARG A 93 7.45 1.71 -15.83
C ARG A 93 6.70 0.77 -14.86
N ILE A 94 6.04 1.32 -13.83
CA ILE A 94 5.32 0.55 -12.80
C ILE A 94 3.98 -0.01 -13.29
N ALA A 95 3.50 0.44 -14.45
CA ALA A 95 2.20 0.10 -15.00
C ALA A 95 1.83 -1.38 -15.04
N PRO A 96 2.68 -2.28 -15.56
CA PRO A 96 2.36 -3.70 -15.63
C PRO A 96 2.16 -4.30 -14.24
N LEU A 97 2.92 -3.82 -13.24
CA LEU A 97 2.74 -4.23 -11.85
C LEU A 97 1.42 -3.72 -11.28
N LEU A 98 1.03 -2.48 -11.60
CA LEU A 98 -0.26 -1.93 -11.16
C LEU A 98 -1.44 -2.69 -11.78
N ASP A 99 -1.38 -3.05 -13.05
CA ASP A 99 -2.42 -3.87 -13.68
C ASP A 99 -2.46 -5.30 -13.10
N TYR A 100 -1.29 -5.89 -12.84
CA TYR A 100 -1.20 -7.19 -12.16
C TYR A 100 -1.86 -7.15 -10.78
N VAL A 101 -1.50 -6.18 -9.91
CA VAL A 101 -2.07 -6.07 -8.57
C VAL A 101 -3.54 -5.62 -8.60
N HIS A 102 -3.98 -4.90 -9.63
CA HIS A 102 -5.40 -4.61 -9.84
C HIS A 102 -6.18 -5.91 -9.98
N LYS A 103 -5.76 -6.78 -10.91
CA LYS A 103 -6.41 -8.06 -11.14
C LYS A 103 -6.33 -8.95 -9.90
N LEU A 104 -5.17 -9.03 -9.26
CA LEU A 104 -4.98 -9.80 -8.03
C LEU A 104 -5.91 -9.31 -6.91
N THR A 105 -6.13 -8.00 -6.80
CA THR A 105 -7.03 -7.41 -5.79
C THR A 105 -8.50 -7.73 -6.08
N ARG A 106 -8.93 -7.59 -7.34
CA ARG A 106 -10.35 -7.72 -7.72
C ARG A 106 -10.79 -9.15 -7.98
N ARG A 107 -9.92 -9.97 -8.57
CA ARG A 107 -10.20 -11.31 -9.11
C ARG A 107 -9.02 -12.26 -8.88
N PRO A 108 -8.59 -12.51 -7.62
CA PRO A 108 -7.40 -13.31 -7.33
C PRO A 108 -7.47 -14.75 -7.88
N GLY A 109 -8.65 -15.36 -7.92
CA GLY A 109 -8.83 -16.72 -8.48
C GLY A 109 -8.76 -16.80 -10.01
N ALA A 110 -8.65 -15.67 -10.71
CA ALA A 110 -8.62 -15.60 -12.16
C ALA A 110 -7.22 -15.28 -12.73
N MET A 111 -6.18 -15.27 -11.87
CA MET A 111 -4.79 -15.07 -12.29
C MET A 111 -4.35 -16.20 -13.22
N LYS A 112 -3.57 -15.86 -14.25
CA LYS A 112 -3.09 -16.75 -15.30
C LYS A 112 -1.62 -16.44 -15.59
N GLN A 113 -0.93 -17.38 -16.24
CA GLN A 113 0.44 -17.20 -16.71
C GLN A 113 0.59 -15.92 -17.56
N ALA A 114 -0.37 -15.64 -18.43
CA ALA A 114 -0.37 -14.42 -19.25
C ALA A 114 -0.34 -13.11 -18.46
N ASP A 115 -0.75 -13.07 -17.19
CA ASP A 115 -0.60 -11.86 -16.35
C ASP A 115 0.85 -11.69 -15.89
N VAL A 116 1.53 -12.81 -15.59
CA VAL A 116 2.94 -12.85 -15.21
C VAL A 116 3.82 -12.47 -16.41
N ASP A 117 3.53 -13.03 -17.57
CA ASP A 117 4.31 -12.80 -18.79
C ASP A 117 4.36 -11.32 -19.16
N LYS A 118 3.22 -10.60 -19.07
CA LYS A 118 3.16 -9.14 -19.29
C LYS A 118 4.08 -8.34 -18.38
N VAL A 119 4.26 -8.78 -17.13
CA VAL A 119 5.17 -8.12 -16.19
C VAL A 119 6.62 -8.34 -16.61
N PHE A 120 6.96 -9.54 -17.05
CA PHE A 120 8.31 -9.90 -17.50
C PHE A 120 8.67 -9.30 -18.86
N GLU A 121 7.72 -9.26 -19.80
CA GLU A 121 7.86 -8.59 -21.10
C GLU A 121 8.18 -7.10 -20.94
N ALA A 122 7.66 -6.47 -19.88
CA ALA A 122 7.98 -5.10 -19.52
C ALA A 122 9.34 -4.93 -18.78
N GLY A 123 10.12 -6.00 -18.64
CA GLY A 123 11.48 -5.98 -18.07
C GLY A 123 11.54 -6.02 -16.54
N TRP A 124 10.44 -6.32 -15.85
CA TRP A 124 10.49 -6.57 -14.41
C TRP A 124 11.03 -7.95 -14.10
N SER A 125 11.82 -8.06 -13.03
CA SER A 125 12.32 -9.36 -12.57
C SER A 125 11.26 -10.13 -11.77
N GLU A 126 11.45 -11.45 -11.67
CA GLU A 126 10.66 -12.32 -10.81
C GLU A 126 10.60 -11.79 -9.37
N LEU A 127 11.73 -11.36 -8.80
CA LEU A 127 11.78 -10.80 -7.46
C LEU A 127 10.92 -9.53 -7.31
N ALA A 128 10.87 -8.68 -8.34
CA ALA A 128 10.01 -7.49 -8.32
C ALA A 128 8.53 -7.88 -8.28
N LEU A 129 8.13 -8.87 -9.08
CA LEU A 129 6.77 -9.39 -9.12
C LEU A 129 6.38 -10.05 -7.79
N VAL A 130 7.23 -10.91 -7.23
CA VAL A 130 6.99 -11.55 -5.92
C VAL A 130 6.83 -10.50 -4.82
N HIS A 131 7.64 -9.44 -4.84
CA HIS A 131 7.47 -8.33 -3.91
C HIS A 131 6.15 -7.58 -4.12
N ALA A 132 5.74 -7.30 -5.36
CA ALA A 132 4.44 -6.69 -5.64
C ALA A 132 3.27 -7.56 -5.16
N ILE A 133 3.32 -8.88 -5.38
CA ILE A 133 2.35 -9.86 -4.86
C ILE A 133 2.28 -9.82 -3.34
N GLY A 134 3.44 -9.84 -2.67
CA GLY A 134 3.51 -9.78 -1.21
C GLY A 134 2.92 -8.49 -0.66
N ILE A 135 3.23 -7.34 -1.28
CA ILE A 135 2.70 -6.02 -0.89
C ILE A 135 1.17 -6.02 -1.08
N CYS A 136 0.71 -6.39 -2.27
CA CYS A 136 -0.71 -6.45 -2.58
C CYS A 136 -1.48 -7.32 -1.59
N SER A 137 -1.00 -8.54 -1.33
CA SER A 137 -1.66 -9.51 -0.45
C SER A 137 -1.70 -9.03 1.00
N PHE A 138 -0.56 -8.54 1.50
CA PHE A 138 -0.46 -8.03 2.87
C PHE A 138 -1.38 -6.83 3.08
N TYR A 139 -1.37 -5.86 2.16
CA TYR A 139 -2.21 -4.67 2.31
C TYR A 139 -3.69 -4.94 2.00
N CYS A 140 -4.02 -5.93 1.18
CA CYS A 140 -5.38 -6.47 1.09
C CYS A 140 -5.89 -6.97 2.45
N MET A 141 -5.08 -7.72 3.20
CA MET A 141 -5.42 -8.13 4.56
C MET A 141 -5.56 -6.92 5.48
N MET A 142 -4.61 -5.98 5.44
CA MET A 142 -4.65 -4.79 6.29
C MET A 142 -5.86 -3.89 6.01
N ASN A 143 -6.21 -3.67 4.74
CA ASN A 143 -7.39 -2.90 4.37
C ASN A 143 -8.67 -3.53 4.93
N ARG A 144 -8.79 -4.86 4.87
CA ARG A 144 -9.94 -5.57 5.45
C ARG A 144 -10.03 -5.34 6.95
N MET A 145 -8.91 -5.44 7.68
CA MET A 145 -8.88 -5.18 9.12
C MET A 145 -9.28 -3.74 9.46
N VAL A 146 -8.72 -2.75 8.75
CA VAL A 146 -9.00 -1.33 8.96
C VAL A 146 -10.48 -1.01 8.69
N ASN A 147 -10.99 -1.45 7.53
CA ASN A 147 -12.37 -1.18 7.13
C ASN A 147 -13.37 -1.91 8.04
N ALA A 148 -13.11 -3.17 8.37
CA ALA A 148 -13.99 -3.96 9.25
C ALA A 148 -14.02 -3.43 10.69
N ALA A 149 -12.93 -2.80 11.17
CA ALA A 149 -12.91 -2.15 12.47
C ALA A 149 -13.45 -0.71 12.45
N GLY A 150 -13.73 -0.14 11.27
CA GLY A 150 -14.17 1.25 11.11
C GLY A 150 -13.07 2.29 11.42
N VAL A 151 -11.81 1.88 11.39
CA VAL A 151 -10.67 2.72 11.76
C VAL A 151 -10.41 3.73 10.64
N LYS A 152 -10.56 5.03 10.93
CA LYS A 152 -10.42 6.09 9.93
C LYS A 152 -9.22 7.00 10.18
N GLY A 153 -8.89 7.32 11.42
CA GLY A 153 -7.93 8.38 11.74
C GLY A 153 -8.34 9.76 11.22
N THR A 154 -7.97 10.82 11.93
CA THR A 154 -8.20 12.19 11.43
C THR A 154 -7.24 12.54 10.29
N ILE A 155 -7.62 13.48 9.43
CA ILE A 155 -6.75 14.00 8.34
C ILE A 155 -5.39 14.45 8.90
N LYS A 156 -5.40 15.15 10.05
CA LYS A 156 -4.17 15.59 10.74
C LYS A 156 -3.28 14.41 11.13
N LYS A 157 -3.87 13.34 11.68
CA LYS A 157 -3.15 12.12 12.10
C LYS A 157 -2.57 11.38 10.89
N ARG A 158 -3.35 11.26 9.79
CA ARG A 158 -2.89 10.66 8.52
C ARG A 158 -1.65 11.37 7.97
N LYS A 159 -1.71 12.71 7.80
CA LYS A 159 -0.57 13.53 7.33
C LYS A 159 0.66 13.41 8.24
N HIS A 160 0.45 13.45 9.56
CA HIS A 160 1.55 13.29 10.51
C HIS A 160 2.24 11.93 10.40
N VAL A 161 1.44 10.85 10.27
CA VAL A 161 1.96 9.49 10.11
C VAL A 161 2.70 9.35 8.77
N ALA A 162 2.15 9.87 7.68
CA ALA A 162 2.79 9.85 6.36
C ALA A 162 4.17 10.53 6.39
N ALA A 163 4.25 11.76 6.91
CA ALA A 163 5.52 12.48 7.04
C ALA A 163 6.56 11.72 7.89
N ARG A 164 6.11 11.08 8.97
CA ARG A 164 6.98 10.21 9.78
C ARG A 164 7.47 8.99 8.98
N MET A 165 6.59 8.34 8.22
CA MET A 165 6.91 7.13 7.46
C MET A 165 7.84 7.39 6.27
N ALA A 166 7.67 8.51 5.57
CA ALA A 166 8.60 8.94 4.52
C ALA A 166 10.01 9.14 5.08
N ARG A 167 10.14 9.79 6.24
CA ARG A 167 11.44 10.10 6.87
C ARG A 167 12.09 8.94 7.62
N LYS A 168 11.32 8.18 8.38
CA LYS A 168 11.81 7.20 9.39
C LYS A 168 11.39 5.76 9.11
N GLY A 169 10.58 5.52 8.07
CA GLY A 169 9.98 4.22 7.82
C GLY A 169 8.97 3.81 8.89
N TYR A 170 8.69 2.50 8.95
CA TYR A 170 7.56 1.93 9.69
C TYR A 170 7.81 1.78 11.20
N THR A 171 9.07 1.65 11.63
CA THR A 171 9.43 1.43 13.05
C THR A 171 9.64 2.72 13.83
N GLY A 172 9.67 3.88 13.16
CA GLY A 172 9.93 5.18 13.79
C GLY A 172 11.37 5.39 14.28
N LYS A 173 12.25 4.38 14.17
CA LYS A 173 13.68 4.50 14.48
C LYS A 173 14.42 4.89 13.19
N ARG A 174 15.23 5.95 13.25
CA ARG A 174 16.12 6.33 12.13
C ARG A 174 17.08 5.16 11.88
N LYS A 175 17.24 4.70 10.63
CA LYS A 175 18.37 3.82 10.30
C LYS A 175 19.64 4.55 10.79
N ARG A 176 20.37 3.94 11.72
CA ARG A 176 21.76 4.34 11.95
C ARG A 176 22.48 4.04 10.63
N GLY A 177 23.08 5.09 10.07
CA GLY A 177 23.93 4.96 8.88
C GLY A 177 25.12 4.08 9.17
#